data_AF-A0A2I4E0C9-F1
#
_entry.id   AF-A0A2I4E0C9-F1
#
_cell.length_a   1.000
_cell.length_b   1.000
_cell.length_c   1.000
_cell.angle_alpha   90.00
_cell.angle_beta   90.00
_cell.angle_gamma   90.00
#
_symmetry.space_group_name_H-M   'P 1'
#
loop_
_entity.id
_entity.type
_entity.pdbx_description
1 polymer ?
#
loop_
_entity_poly.entity_id
_entity_poly.type
_entity_poly.pdbx_seq_one_letter_code
_entity_poly.pdbx_strand_id
1 'polypeptide(L)'
;MSYGSSDIGSGSGTATRTFEFGRTHVIRPKGMHQATIVWLHGLGDKGSSWSQLLETLPLPNIKWICPTAPTRPVKIFGGFPCTAWFDVGDFSEEDPDDLEGLDASAAYVANLLSTEPADGKYANGNPYRANLNAIVSLSGWLPCSRILRNRVEGSHGAARRAASLPIFLCHGLDDDVVAYEHGKRSAQTLSSAGFQNLTFRTYDGLGHYTIPEETDEVCNWLTANLGLQGS
;
A
#
# COMPACT_ATOMS: atom_id res chain seq x y z
N MET A 1 5.54 -17.39 63.35
CA MET A 1 5.41 -16.05 62.76
C MET A 1 5.90 -16.12 61.32
N SER A 2 5.13 -15.52 60.42
CA SER A 2 5.39 -15.35 58.99
C SER A 2 6.75 -14.68 58.75
N TYR A 3 7.42 -14.98 57.63
CA TYR A 3 7.78 -14.00 56.60
C TYR A 3 8.28 -14.74 55.36
N GLY A 4 7.44 -14.76 54.32
CA GLY A 4 7.88 -14.95 52.95
C GLY A 4 8.34 -13.62 52.35
N SER A 5 9.29 -13.67 51.44
CA SER A 5 9.69 -12.62 50.48
C SER A 5 10.72 -13.25 49.54
N SER A 6 10.77 -13.05 48.24
CA SER A 6 9.86 -12.47 47.25
C SER A 6 10.62 -12.63 45.93
N ASP A 7 10.17 -13.53 45.05
CA ASP A 7 10.62 -13.53 43.66
C ASP A 7 10.01 -12.32 42.97
N ILE A 8 10.86 -11.39 42.50
CA ILE A 8 10.47 -10.35 41.56
C ILE A 8 11.33 -10.56 40.31
N GLY A 9 10.82 -11.43 39.44
CA GLY A 9 11.17 -11.40 38.02
C GLY A 9 10.37 -10.31 37.34
N SER A 10 10.95 -9.12 37.18
CA SER A 10 10.38 -8.07 36.32
C SER A 10 10.62 -8.43 34.85
N GLY A 11 9.75 -9.28 34.31
CA GLY A 11 9.61 -9.46 32.87
C GLY A 11 8.80 -8.30 32.30
N SER A 12 9.48 -7.25 31.83
CA SER A 12 8.87 -6.24 30.95
C SER A 12 8.62 -6.88 29.58
N GLY A 13 7.56 -7.67 29.47
CA GLY A 13 7.03 -8.07 28.17
C GLY A 13 6.45 -6.83 27.49
N THR A 14 7.14 -6.33 26.47
CA THR A 14 6.53 -5.39 25.53
C THR A 14 5.34 -6.10 24.90
N ALA A 15 4.13 -5.76 25.33
CA ALA A 15 2.91 -6.26 24.71
C ALA A 15 2.91 -5.81 23.25
N THR A 16 3.07 -6.75 22.32
CA THR A 16 2.89 -6.51 20.89
C THR A 16 1.46 -6.04 20.67
N ARG A 17 1.26 -4.86 20.07
CA ARG A 17 -0.08 -4.38 19.76
C ARG A 17 -0.70 -5.34 18.74
N THR A 18 -1.88 -5.86 19.05
CA THR A 18 -2.65 -6.65 18.10
C THR A 18 -3.51 -5.70 17.27
N PHE A 19 -3.36 -5.75 15.95
CA PHE A 19 -4.15 -4.95 15.02
C PHE A 19 -5.34 -5.75 14.50
N GLU A 20 -6.56 -5.28 14.78
CA GLU A 20 -7.79 -5.88 14.26
C GLU A 20 -8.19 -5.16 12.97
N PHE A 21 -7.94 -5.81 11.83
CA PHE A 21 -8.30 -5.27 10.52
C PHE A 21 -9.80 -5.38 10.28
N GLY A 22 -10.36 -4.36 9.63
CA GLY A 22 -11.78 -4.29 9.32
C GLY A 22 -12.21 -5.21 8.18
N ARG A 23 -13.47 -5.05 7.75
CA ARG A 23 -14.07 -5.89 6.71
C ARG A 23 -13.35 -5.73 5.36
N THR A 24 -13.05 -6.86 4.73
CA THR A 24 -12.51 -6.94 3.37
C THR A 24 -13.62 -7.15 2.34
N HIS A 25 -13.57 -6.38 1.26
CA HIS A 25 -14.44 -6.52 0.09
C HIS A 25 -13.66 -7.14 -1.06
N VAL A 26 -14.21 -8.16 -1.71
CA VAL A 26 -13.54 -8.86 -2.82
C VAL A 26 -14.40 -8.76 -4.07
N ILE A 27 -13.81 -8.22 -5.14
CA ILE A 27 -14.41 -8.17 -6.47
C ILE A 27 -13.77 -9.27 -7.30
N ARG A 28 -14.59 -10.18 -7.82
CA ARG A 28 -14.13 -11.25 -8.69
C ARG A 28 -13.80 -10.66 -10.08
N PRO A 29 -12.79 -11.20 -10.77
CA PRO A 29 -12.54 -10.81 -12.15
C PRO A 29 -13.77 -11.16 -12.99
N LYS A 30 -14.15 -10.25 -13.89
CA LYS A 30 -15.27 -10.42 -14.81
C LYS A 30 -14.93 -11.38 -15.97
N GLY A 31 -13.65 -11.44 -16.32
CA GLY A 31 -13.09 -12.32 -17.34
C GLY A 31 -12.13 -13.36 -16.75
N MET A 32 -11.23 -13.87 -17.58
CA MET A 32 -10.16 -14.77 -17.12
C MET A 32 -9.28 -14.06 -16.09
N HIS A 33 -9.18 -14.60 -14.89
CA HIS A 33 -8.32 -14.08 -13.82
C HIS A 33 -6.87 -14.09 -14.28
N GLN A 34 -6.23 -12.91 -14.33
CA GLN A 34 -4.82 -12.73 -14.69
C GLN A 34 -4.01 -11.95 -13.66
N ALA A 35 -4.66 -11.21 -12.77
CA ALA A 35 -3.97 -10.50 -11.69
C ALA A 35 -4.86 -10.37 -10.46
N THR A 36 -4.22 -10.27 -9.29
CA THR A 36 -4.88 -9.87 -8.05
C THR A 36 -4.23 -8.58 -7.56
N ILE A 37 -5.04 -7.59 -7.24
CA ILE A 37 -4.59 -6.33 -6.65
C ILE A 37 -5.23 -6.18 -5.26
N VAL A 38 -4.40 -5.92 -4.25
CA VAL A 38 -4.87 -5.44 -2.95
C VAL A 38 -4.90 -3.92 -3.01
N TRP A 39 -6.08 -3.32 -2.88
CA TRP A 39 -6.28 -1.87 -2.93
C TRP A 39 -6.53 -1.30 -1.54
N LEU A 40 -5.68 -0.37 -1.10
CA LEU A 40 -5.76 0.24 0.23
C LEU A 40 -6.45 1.60 0.13
N HIS A 41 -7.48 1.81 0.96
CA HIS A 41 -8.15 3.10 1.06
C HIS A 41 -7.33 4.12 1.86
N GLY A 42 -7.67 5.40 1.75
CA GLY A 42 -7.05 6.49 2.52
C GLY A 42 -7.51 6.55 3.99
N LEU A 43 -6.88 7.44 4.77
CA LEU A 43 -7.18 7.64 6.19
C LEU A 43 -8.67 7.96 6.42
N GLY A 44 -9.32 7.25 7.34
CA GLY A 44 -10.73 7.47 7.70
C GLY A 44 -11.77 6.86 6.75
N ASP A 45 -11.35 6.23 5.66
CA ASP A 45 -12.23 5.56 4.69
C ASP A 45 -12.33 4.03 4.96
N LYS A 46 -12.89 3.27 4.02
CA LYS A 46 -13.14 1.84 4.12
C LYS A 46 -13.01 1.16 2.75
N GLY A 47 -12.70 -0.13 2.76
CA GLY A 47 -12.56 -0.91 1.53
C GLY A 47 -13.83 -0.98 0.67
N SER A 48 -15.03 -0.84 1.28
CA SER A 48 -16.28 -0.83 0.52
C SER A 48 -16.42 0.36 -0.43
N SER A 49 -15.99 1.56 -0.03
CA SER A 49 -16.07 2.77 -0.85
C SER A 49 -15.32 2.59 -2.16
N TRP A 50 -14.07 2.12 -2.07
CA TRP A 50 -13.22 1.84 -3.23
C TRP A 50 -13.68 0.64 -4.04
N SER A 51 -14.25 -0.39 -3.40
CA SER A 51 -14.72 -1.55 -4.14
C SER A 51 -15.80 -1.19 -5.17
N GLN A 52 -16.64 -0.20 -4.89
CA GLN A 52 -17.66 0.26 -5.82
C GLN A 52 -17.03 0.94 -7.05
N LEU A 53 -16.02 1.79 -6.85
CA LEU A 53 -15.29 2.42 -7.95
C LEU A 53 -14.53 1.39 -8.80
N LEU A 54 -13.75 0.52 -8.15
CA LEU A 54 -12.91 -0.49 -8.82
C LEU A 54 -13.74 -1.49 -9.65
N GLU A 55 -14.97 -1.79 -9.22
CA GLU A 55 -15.89 -2.65 -9.99
C GLU A 55 -16.31 -2.00 -11.32
N THR A 56 -16.26 -0.67 -11.44
CA THR A 56 -16.63 0.04 -12.69
C THR A 56 -15.49 0.08 -13.71
N LEU A 57 -14.24 -0.13 -13.29
CA LEU A 57 -13.08 0.00 -14.16
C LEU A 57 -13.08 -1.08 -15.27
N PRO A 58 -12.59 -0.75 -16.48
CA PRO A 58 -12.51 -1.66 -17.62
C PRO A 58 -11.33 -2.64 -17.51
N LEU A 59 -11.20 -3.31 -16.36
CA LEU A 59 -10.11 -4.25 -16.03
C LEU A 59 -10.69 -5.64 -15.71
N PRO A 60 -11.27 -6.35 -16.71
CA PRO A 60 -12.04 -7.57 -16.46
C PRO A 60 -11.19 -8.72 -15.90
N ASN A 61 -9.87 -8.71 -16.11
CA ASN A 61 -8.97 -9.78 -15.70
C ASN A 61 -8.43 -9.65 -14.27
N ILE A 62 -8.77 -8.55 -13.57
CA ILE A 62 -8.25 -8.26 -12.24
C ILE A 62 -9.25 -8.68 -11.16
N LYS A 63 -8.77 -9.45 -10.18
CA LYS A 63 -9.42 -9.62 -8.88
C LYS A 63 -9.00 -8.47 -7.96
N TRP A 64 -9.95 -7.78 -7.35
CA TRP A 64 -9.66 -6.73 -6.38
C TRP A 64 -9.94 -7.22 -4.95
N ILE A 65 -8.98 -7.00 -4.06
CA ILE A 65 -9.11 -7.22 -2.62
C ILE A 65 -9.01 -5.86 -1.95
N CYS A 66 -10.12 -5.36 -1.41
CA CYS A 66 -10.24 -4.05 -0.79
C CYS A 66 -10.42 -4.22 0.72
N PRO A 67 -9.33 -4.40 1.49
CA PRO A 67 -9.40 -4.48 2.94
C PRO A 67 -9.81 -3.15 3.58
N THR A 68 -10.18 -3.20 4.86
CA THR A 68 -10.36 -2.00 5.68
C THR A 68 -9.32 -1.96 6.79
N ALA A 69 -8.66 -0.83 6.97
CA ALA A 69 -7.66 -0.64 8.02
C ALA A 69 -8.26 -0.81 9.43
N PRO A 70 -7.44 -1.10 10.46
CA PRO A 70 -7.89 -1.10 11.84
C PRO A 70 -8.43 0.27 12.26
N THR A 71 -9.46 0.29 13.11
CA THR A 71 -9.87 1.53 13.79
C THR A 71 -8.92 1.77 14.96
N ARG A 72 -8.18 2.87 14.92
CA ARG A 72 -7.17 3.21 15.93
C ARG A 72 -7.12 4.73 16.16
N PRO A 73 -6.65 5.20 17.34
CA PRO A 73 -6.34 6.60 17.56
C PRO A 73 -5.28 7.09 16.56
N VAL A 74 -5.46 8.30 16.03
CA VAL A 74 -4.53 8.92 15.06
C VAL A 74 -4.02 10.26 15.59
N LYS A 75 -2.71 10.45 15.68
CA LYS A 75 -2.08 11.65 16.28
C LYS A 75 -2.46 12.95 15.57
N ILE A 76 -2.44 13.00 14.25
CA ILE A 76 -2.78 14.22 13.48
C ILE A 76 -4.21 14.70 13.75
N PHE A 77 -5.10 13.81 14.20
CA PHE A 77 -6.47 14.14 14.63
C PHE A 77 -6.62 14.25 16.15
N GLY A 78 -5.54 14.53 16.88
CA GLY A 78 -5.57 14.66 18.35
C GLY A 78 -5.97 13.37 19.07
N GLY A 79 -5.72 12.21 18.46
CA GLY A 79 -6.10 10.90 19.00
C GLY A 79 -7.54 10.47 18.69
N PHE A 80 -8.28 11.20 17.85
CA PHE A 80 -9.60 10.76 17.40
C PHE A 80 -9.49 9.41 16.66
N PRO A 81 -10.32 8.40 17.01
CA PRO A 81 -10.25 7.09 16.40
C PRO A 81 -10.87 7.08 15.00
N CYS A 82 -10.10 6.65 14.02
CA CYS A 82 -10.60 6.36 12.67
C CYS A 82 -9.81 5.19 12.05
N THR A 83 -10.18 4.78 10.84
CA THR A 83 -9.50 3.71 10.12
C THR A 83 -8.14 4.18 9.60
N ALA A 84 -7.05 3.59 10.09
CA ALA A 84 -5.69 3.99 9.73
C ALA A 84 -4.74 2.79 9.64
N TRP A 85 -3.98 2.69 8.54
CA TRP A 85 -2.99 1.63 8.33
C TRP A 85 -1.81 1.75 9.30
N PHE A 86 -1.40 2.98 9.59
CA PHE A 86 -0.35 3.33 10.53
C PHE A 86 -0.68 4.69 11.15
N ASP A 87 -0.09 4.99 12.30
CA ASP A 87 -0.27 6.28 12.97
C ASP A 87 0.57 7.38 12.30
N VAL A 88 -0.01 8.55 12.15
CA VAL A 88 0.60 9.71 11.48
C VAL A 88 0.52 10.89 12.44
N GLY A 89 1.68 11.46 12.79
CA GLY A 89 1.79 12.67 13.62
C GLY A 89 1.63 13.92 12.78
N ASP A 90 2.59 14.12 11.89
CA ASP A 90 2.66 15.16 10.87
C ASP A 90 3.21 14.54 9.57
N PHE A 91 3.12 15.26 8.45
CA PHE A 91 3.73 14.90 7.18
C PHE A 91 5.21 15.36 7.08
N SER A 92 5.78 15.85 8.18
CA SER A 92 7.19 16.25 8.24
C SER A 92 8.14 15.05 8.28
N GLU A 93 9.32 15.20 7.70
CA GLU A 93 10.37 14.15 7.70
C GLU A 93 11.09 13.97 9.05
N GLU A 94 10.80 14.86 10.00
CA GLU A 94 11.36 14.85 11.35
C GLU A 94 10.50 14.01 12.29
N ASP A 95 9.22 13.83 11.98
CA ASP A 95 8.35 12.96 12.74
C ASP A 95 8.72 11.48 12.51
N PRO A 96 8.83 10.69 13.59
CA PRO A 96 9.18 9.28 13.47
C PRO A 96 8.04 8.50 12.84
N ASP A 97 8.36 7.70 11.81
CA ASP A 97 7.43 6.76 11.21
C ASP A 97 6.91 5.74 12.25
N ASP A 98 5.61 5.41 12.19
CA ASP A 98 5.02 4.29 12.94
C ASP A 98 5.43 2.95 12.32
N LEU A 99 6.68 2.54 12.56
CA LEU A 99 7.25 1.31 12.02
C LEU A 99 6.43 0.07 12.39
N GLU A 100 5.89 0.01 13.61
CA GLU A 100 5.05 -1.11 14.07
C GLU A 100 3.76 -1.20 13.23
N GLY A 101 3.06 -0.08 13.04
CA GLY A 101 1.85 -0.04 12.21
C GLY A 101 2.13 -0.31 10.73
N LEU A 102 3.23 0.24 10.20
CA LEU A 102 3.66 0.00 8.81
C LEU A 102 3.97 -1.48 8.57
N ASP A 103 4.77 -2.11 9.44
CA ASP A 103 5.12 -3.53 9.32
C ASP A 103 3.88 -4.42 9.48
N ALA A 104 2.97 -4.10 10.42
CA ALA A 104 1.73 -4.84 10.60
C ALA A 104 0.81 -4.76 9.36
N SER A 105 0.66 -3.57 8.78
CA SER A 105 -0.12 -3.38 7.55
C SER A 105 0.52 -4.07 6.35
N ALA A 106 1.84 -3.97 6.19
CA ALA A 106 2.56 -4.66 5.12
C ALA A 106 2.43 -6.19 5.25
N ALA A 107 2.56 -6.74 6.46
CA ALA A 107 2.36 -8.16 6.73
C ALA A 107 0.92 -8.61 6.43
N TYR A 108 -0.08 -7.79 6.78
CA TYR A 108 -1.47 -8.08 6.47
C TYR A 108 -1.73 -8.12 4.95
N VAL A 109 -1.19 -7.18 4.18
CA VAL A 109 -1.27 -7.18 2.71
C VAL A 109 -0.57 -8.41 2.13
N ALA A 110 0.62 -8.75 2.63
CA ALA A 110 1.33 -9.95 2.21
C ALA A 110 0.51 -11.23 2.48
N ASN A 111 -0.15 -11.32 3.64
CA ASN A 111 -1.03 -12.43 3.96
C ASN A 111 -2.24 -12.52 3.01
N LEU A 112 -2.87 -11.39 2.67
CA LEU A 112 -3.96 -11.37 1.69
C LEU A 112 -3.50 -11.89 0.33
N LEU A 113 -2.34 -11.43 -0.15
CA LEU A 113 -1.75 -11.90 -1.40
C LEU A 113 -1.31 -13.37 -1.35
N SER A 114 -0.88 -13.88 -0.19
CA SER A 114 -0.46 -15.27 -0.01
C SER A 114 -1.60 -16.28 -0.17
N THR A 115 -2.85 -15.81 -0.13
CA THR A 115 -4.02 -16.66 -0.40
C THR A 115 -4.18 -16.99 -1.88
N GLU A 116 -3.47 -16.28 -2.76
CA GLU A 116 -3.39 -16.65 -4.17
C GLU A 116 -2.46 -17.86 -4.34
N PRO A 117 -2.81 -18.82 -5.21
CA PRO A 117 -2.02 -20.03 -5.37
C PRO A 117 -0.58 -19.71 -5.84
N ALA A 118 0.41 -20.06 -5.02
CA ALA A 118 1.83 -19.77 -5.26
C ALA A 118 2.38 -20.36 -6.56
N ASP A 119 1.80 -21.49 -7.02
CA ASP A 119 2.21 -22.26 -8.21
C ASP A 119 1.04 -22.63 -9.14
N GLY A 120 -0.11 -21.97 -9.00
CA GLY A 120 -1.25 -22.30 -9.87
C GLY A 120 -1.01 -21.88 -11.32
N LYS A 121 -1.93 -22.19 -12.22
CA LYS A 121 -1.91 -21.70 -13.60
C LYS A 121 -3.12 -20.82 -13.86
N TYR A 122 -2.92 -19.72 -14.58
CA TYR A 122 -3.99 -18.99 -15.26
C TYR A 122 -4.84 -19.97 -16.08
N ALA A 123 -6.11 -19.65 -16.38
CA ALA A 123 -6.96 -20.55 -17.17
C ALA A 123 -6.42 -20.82 -18.58
N ASN A 124 -5.47 -20.00 -19.06
CA ASN A 124 -4.71 -20.21 -20.30
C ASN A 124 -3.43 -21.06 -20.13
N GLY A 125 -3.14 -21.59 -18.94
CA GLY A 125 -2.03 -22.51 -18.66
C GLY A 125 -0.71 -21.85 -18.21
N ASN A 126 -0.62 -20.51 -18.20
CA ASN A 126 0.57 -19.79 -17.73
C ASN A 126 0.71 -19.86 -16.20
N PRO A 127 1.91 -20.02 -15.62
CA PRO A 127 2.11 -20.12 -14.17
C PRO A 127 1.85 -18.79 -13.44
N TYR A 128 1.21 -18.84 -12.27
CA TYR A 128 1.20 -17.75 -11.28
C TYR A 128 2.56 -17.71 -10.59
N ARG A 129 3.09 -16.51 -10.36
CA ARG A 129 4.17 -16.28 -9.39
C ARG A 129 3.68 -15.21 -8.44
N ALA A 130 3.43 -15.56 -7.18
CA ALA A 130 3.04 -14.61 -6.14
C ALA A 130 4.23 -13.73 -5.76
N ASN A 131 4.57 -12.78 -6.63
CA ASN A 131 5.54 -11.73 -6.41
C ASN A 131 4.82 -10.39 -6.50
N LEU A 132 5.32 -9.37 -5.80
CA LEU A 132 4.85 -8.01 -6.04
C LEU A 132 5.26 -7.60 -7.46
N ASN A 133 4.29 -7.44 -8.35
CA ASN A 133 4.53 -7.22 -9.78
C ASN A 133 4.34 -5.77 -10.23
N ALA A 134 3.60 -4.97 -9.48
CA ALA A 134 3.37 -3.56 -9.77
C ALA A 134 2.92 -2.83 -8.49
N ILE A 135 3.18 -1.53 -8.40
CA ILE A 135 2.64 -0.65 -7.37
C ILE A 135 1.98 0.54 -8.06
N VAL A 136 0.78 0.90 -7.58
CA VAL A 136 0.10 2.16 -7.92
C VAL A 136 -0.11 2.94 -6.63
N SER A 137 0.13 4.26 -6.65
CA SER A 137 -0.18 5.17 -5.55
C SER A 137 -0.85 6.42 -6.10
N LEU A 138 -1.98 6.81 -5.50
CA LEU A 138 -2.72 8.03 -5.84
C LEU A 138 -2.66 8.98 -4.65
N SER A 139 -2.20 10.22 -4.88
CA SER A 139 -2.14 11.31 -3.89
C SER A 139 -1.48 10.94 -2.56
N GLY A 140 -0.41 10.14 -2.62
CA GLY A 140 0.27 9.58 -1.45
C GLY A 140 1.66 10.15 -1.19
N TRP A 141 2.31 9.64 -0.15
CA TRP A 141 3.72 9.90 0.16
C TRP A 141 4.43 8.60 0.55
N LEU A 142 5.76 8.62 0.54
CA LEU A 142 6.62 7.50 0.90
C LEU A 142 7.04 7.60 2.38
N PRO A 143 6.49 6.76 3.28
CA PRO A 143 7.02 6.61 4.63
C PRO A 143 8.39 5.91 4.59
N CYS A 144 9.18 6.05 5.65
CA CYS A 144 10.49 5.41 5.78
C CYS A 144 11.51 5.79 4.69
N SER A 145 11.32 6.94 4.05
CA SER A 145 12.18 7.48 2.99
C SER A 145 13.66 7.52 3.39
N ARG A 146 13.95 7.85 4.66
CA ARG A 146 15.29 7.99 5.25
C ARG A 146 16.09 6.68 5.26
N ILE A 147 15.42 5.53 5.38
CA ILE A 147 16.07 4.22 5.46
C ILE A 147 16.00 3.41 4.15
N LEU A 148 15.22 3.87 3.18
CA LEU A 148 14.96 3.14 1.94
C LEU A 148 16.25 2.81 1.19
N ARG A 149 17.11 3.81 0.96
CA ARG A 149 18.34 3.62 0.18
C ARG A 149 19.24 2.54 0.80
N ASN A 150 19.46 2.61 2.10
CA ASN A 150 20.27 1.62 2.83
C ASN A 150 19.68 0.20 2.73
N ARG A 151 18.34 0.08 2.74
CA ARG A 151 17.63 -1.21 2.61
C ARG A 151 17.76 -1.78 1.20
N VAL A 152 17.75 -0.94 0.16
CA VAL A 152 17.92 -1.38 -1.24
C VAL A 152 19.38 -1.75 -1.52
N GLU A 153 20.34 -0.92 -1.11
CA GLU A 153 21.77 -1.14 -1.32
C GLU A 153 22.34 -2.28 -0.46
N GLY A 154 21.68 -2.61 0.66
CA GLY A 154 22.10 -3.68 1.57
C GLY A 154 22.02 -5.11 0.99
N SER A 155 21.43 -5.30 -0.19
CA SER A 155 21.38 -6.60 -0.87
C SER A 155 21.28 -6.47 -2.39
N HIS A 156 22.14 -7.17 -3.12
CA HIS A 156 22.04 -7.32 -4.59
C HIS A 156 20.65 -7.81 -5.03
N GLY A 157 20.00 -8.67 -4.23
CA GLY A 157 18.65 -9.14 -4.51
C GLY A 157 17.61 -8.02 -4.39
N ALA A 158 17.75 -7.14 -3.39
CA ALA A 158 16.86 -6.00 -3.20
C ALA A 158 17.04 -4.96 -4.32
N ALA A 159 18.29 -4.62 -4.65
CA ALA A 159 18.61 -3.70 -5.75
C ALA A 159 18.01 -4.13 -7.09
N ARG A 160 18.13 -5.42 -7.46
CA ARG A 160 17.51 -5.93 -8.70
C ARG A 160 16.00 -5.83 -8.69
N ARG A 161 15.36 -6.19 -7.56
CA ARG A 161 13.88 -6.09 -7.44
C ARG A 161 13.42 -4.65 -7.57
N ALA A 162 14.08 -3.72 -6.86
CA ALA A 162 13.78 -2.30 -6.94
C ALA A 162 13.92 -1.75 -8.38
N ALA A 163 15.00 -2.10 -9.07
CA ALA A 163 15.22 -1.65 -10.45
C ALA A 163 14.15 -2.15 -11.43
N SER A 164 13.64 -3.37 -11.24
CA SER A 164 12.65 -3.98 -12.15
C SER A 164 11.19 -3.69 -11.82
N LEU A 165 10.88 -3.30 -10.58
CA LEU A 165 9.51 -3.17 -10.11
C LEU A 165 8.82 -1.96 -10.76
N PRO A 166 7.76 -2.16 -11.57
CA PRO A 166 6.97 -1.06 -12.10
C PRO A 166 6.22 -0.33 -10.97
N ILE A 167 6.39 0.99 -10.91
CA ILE A 167 5.70 1.87 -9.96
C ILE A 167 5.05 3.02 -10.71
N PHE A 168 3.76 3.24 -10.47
CA PHE A 168 2.98 4.36 -10.98
C PHE A 168 2.52 5.24 -9.81
N LEU A 169 2.96 6.48 -9.81
CA LEU A 169 2.59 7.48 -8.80
C LEU A 169 1.78 8.58 -9.48
N CYS A 170 0.66 8.97 -8.90
CA CYS A 170 -0.18 10.09 -9.34
C CYS A 170 -0.32 11.11 -8.21
N HIS A 171 -0.38 12.39 -8.56
CA HIS A 171 -0.63 13.45 -7.59
C HIS A 171 -1.29 14.66 -8.24
N GLY A 172 -2.23 15.28 -7.53
CA GLY A 172 -2.81 16.56 -7.93
C GLY A 172 -1.92 17.75 -7.55
N LEU A 173 -1.87 18.78 -8.39
CA LEU A 173 -1.13 20.01 -8.08
C LEU A 173 -1.80 20.84 -6.98
N ASP A 174 -3.12 20.69 -6.83
CA ASP A 174 -3.95 21.46 -5.90
C ASP A 174 -4.36 20.61 -4.68
N ASP A 175 -3.63 19.52 -4.40
CA ASP A 175 -3.87 18.67 -3.23
C ASP A 175 -3.54 19.43 -1.94
N ASP A 176 -4.58 19.71 -1.15
CA ASP A 176 -4.56 20.46 0.10
C ASP A 176 -4.47 19.58 1.36
N VAL A 177 -4.51 18.25 1.19
CA VAL A 177 -4.41 17.28 2.29
C VAL A 177 -3.00 16.69 2.35
N VAL A 178 -2.50 16.20 1.21
CA VAL A 178 -1.12 15.73 1.03
C VAL A 178 -0.51 16.60 -0.06
N ALA A 179 0.17 17.67 0.35
CA ALA A 179 0.74 18.62 -0.60
C ALA A 179 1.57 17.93 -1.69
N TYR A 180 1.40 18.39 -2.94
CA TYR A 180 2.07 17.86 -4.14
C TYR A 180 3.58 17.57 -3.96
N GLU A 181 4.27 18.44 -3.21
CA GLU A 181 5.70 18.29 -2.96
C GLU A 181 6.06 16.98 -2.21
N HIS A 182 5.15 16.41 -1.42
CA HIS A 182 5.36 15.09 -0.80
C HIS A 182 5.35 13.96 -1.82
N GLY A 183 4.41 13.96 -2.77
CA GLY A 183 4.38 12.99 -3.86
C GLY A 183 5.61 13.10 -4.76
N LYS A 184 5.96 14.31 -5.16
CA LYS A 184 7.14 14.61 -5.96
C LYS A 184 8.44 14.18 -5.28
N ARG A 185 8.59 14.48 -3.98
CA ARG A 185 9.76 14.03 -3.21
C ARG A 185 9.81 12.52 -3.06
N SER A 186 8.66 11.87 -2.88
CA SER A 186 8.55 10.41 -2.83
C SER A 186 9.06 9.78 -4.13
N ALA A 187 8.67 10.33 -5.28
CA ALA A 187 9.18 9.90 -6.58
C ALA A 187 10.70 10.08 -6.69
N GLN A 188 11.22 11.24 -6.29
CA GLN A 188 12.67 11.53 -6.31
C GLN A 188 13.46 10.57 -5.40
N THR A 189 12.96 10.29 -4.20
CA THR A 189 13.59 9.36 -3.25
C THR A 189 13.58 7.93 -3.79
N LEU A 190 12.47 7.47 -4.39
CA LEU A 190 12.41 6.16 -5.04
C LEU A 190 13.42 6.06 -6.19
N SER A 191 13.45 7.04 -7.10
CA SER A 191 14.44 7.05 -8.18
C SER A 191 15.88 7.03 -7.65
N SER A 192 16.17 7.85 -6.64
CA SER A 192 17.51 7.92 -6.03
C SER A 192 17.91 6.65 -5.29
N ALA A 193 16.94 5.87 -4.80
CA ALA A 193 17.16 4.57 -4.16
C ALA A 193 17.28 3.41 -5.16
N GLY A 194 17.17 3.65 -6.47
CA GLY A 194 17.38 2.65 -7.52
C GLY A 194 16.11 2.07 -8.12
N PHE A 195 14.93 2.65 -7.86
CA PHE A 195 13.70 2.28 -8.55
C PHE A 195 13.66 2.94 -9.94
N GLN A 196 14.06 2.19 -10.95
CA GLN A 196 14.28 2.69 -12.31
C GLN A 196 13.01 2.66 -13.18
N ASN A 197 12.08 1.74 -12.89
CA ASN A 197 10.79 1.64 -13.58
C ASN A 197 9.70 2.42 -12.84
N LEU A 198 9.88 3.74 -12.76
CA LEU A 198 8.99 4.65 -12.03
C LEU A 198 8.37 5.67 -12.99
N THR A 199 7.05 5.84 -12.91
CA THR A 199 6.32 6.93 -13.57
C THR A 199 5.67 7.80 -12.50
N PHE A 200 5.86 9.12 -12.58
CA PHE A 200 5.15 10.10 -11.75
C PHE A 200 4.27 10.97 -12.65
N ARG A 201 2.95 10.90 -12.46
CA ARG A 201 1.94 11.69 -13.17
C ARG A 201 1.39 12.78 -12.28
N THR A 202 1.12 13.92 -12.90
CA THR A 202 0.67 15.12 -12.23
C THR A 202 -0.55 15.67 -12.92
N TYR A 203 -1.55 16.10 -12.17
CA TYR A 203 -2.81 16.60 -12.71
C TYR A 203 -3.04 18.04 -12.21
N ASP A 204 -3.19 18.97 -13.17
CA ASP A 204 -3.50 20.37 -12.89
C ASP A 204 -4.97 20.51 -12.44
N GLY A 205 -5.24 21.30 -11.39
CA GLY A 205 -6.58 21.46 -10.84
C GLY A 205 -7.09 20.29 -9.97
N LEU A 206 -6.33 19.19 -9.85
CA LEU A 206 -6.72 18.04 -9.04
C LEU A 206 -6.33 18.26 -7.56
N GLY A 207 -7.31 18.08 -6.67
CA GLY A 207 -7.11 18.09 -5.20
C GLY A 207 -6.96 16.68 -4.63
N HIS A 208 -7.32 16.47 -3.35
CA HIS A 208 -7.22 15.16 -2.68
C HIS A 208 -8.40 14.22 -2.99
N TYR A 209 -8.60 13.93 -4.26
CA TYR A 209 -9.63 13.01 -4.77
C TYR A 209 -9.17 12.42 -6.11
N THR A 210 -9.97 11.55 -6.72
CA THR A 210 -9.67 10.96 -8.03
C THR A 210 -10.56 11.53 -9.13
N ILE A 211 -10.06 11.54 -10.36
CA ILE A 211 -10.78 11.96 -11.56
C ILE A 211 -10.76 10.87 -12.63
N PRO A 212 -11.73 10.86 -13.58
CA PRO A 212 -11.79 9.87 -14.65
C PRO A 212 -10.48 9.75 -15.43
N GLU A 213 -9.86 10.89 -15.78
CA GLU A 213 -8.61 10.94 -16.54
C GLU A 213 -7.48 10.20 -15.81
N GLU A 214 -7.36 10.38 -14.49
CA GLU A 214 -6.39 9.68 -13.65
C GLU A 214 -6.68 8.17 -13.62
N THR A 215 -7.94 7.79 -13.40
CA THR A 215 -8.32 6.37 -13.34
C THR A 215 -8.13 5.66 -14.68
N ASP A 216 -8.34 6.36 -15.80
CA ASP A 216 -8.10 5.84 -17.15
C ASP A 216 -6.60 5.60 -17.39
N GLU A 217 -5.73 6.53 -16.97
CA GLU A 217 -4.29 6.34 -17.03
C GLU A 217 -3.83 5.15 -16.18
N VAL A 218 -4.38 4.99 -14.97
CA VAL A 218 -4.11 3.82 -14.12
C VAL A 218 -4.53 2.52 -14.82
N CYS A 219 -5.72 2.49 -15.45
CA CYS A 219 -6.19 1.30 -16.17
C CYS A 219 -5.28 0.95 -17.34
N ASN A 220 -4.89 1.95 -18.14
CA ASN A 220 -3.98 1.77 -19.27
C ASN A 220 -2.60 1.28 -18.79
N TRP A 221 -2.08 1.87 -17.72
CA TRP A 221 -0.78 1.51 -17.16
C TRP A 221 -0.78 0.09 -16.59
N LEU A 222 -1.83 -0.31 -15.85
CA LEU A 222 -1.98 -1.67 -15.33
C LEU A 222 -2.09 -2.70 -16.47
N THR A 223 -2.89 -2.41 -17.49
CA THR A 223 -3.06 -3.28 -18.66
C THR A 223 -1.72 -3.54 -19.34
N ALA A 224 -0.93 -2.49 -19.57
CA ALA A 224 0.37 -2.60 -20.20
C ALA A 224 1.40 -3.34 -19.34
N ASN A 225 1.52 -3.00 -18.05
CA ASN A 225 2.58 -3.53 -17.18
C ASN A 225 2.30 -4.95 -16.67
N LEU A 226 1.03 -5.34 -16.56
CA LEU A 226 0.64 -6.70 -16.19
C LEU A 226 0.42 -7.60 -17.41
N GLY A 227 0.51 -7.07 -18.63
CA GLY A 227 0.32 -7.82 -19.87
C GLY A 227 -1.07 -8.46 -19.95
N LEU A 228 -2.09 -7.75 -19.49
CA LEU A 228 -3.46 -8.26 -19.46
C LEU A 228 -3.95 -8.47 -20.91
N GLN A 229 -4.52 -9.64 -21.19
CA GLN A 229 -4.96 -10.02 -22.53
C GLN A 229 -6.48 -10.19 -22.59
N GLY A 230 -7.08 -9.76 -23.70
CA GLY A 230 -8.46 -10.08 -24.06
C GLY A 230 -9.52 -9.28 -23.30
N SER A 231 -9.45 -7.95 -23.38
CA SER A 231 -10.55 -7.04 -23.06
C SER A 231 -11.74 -7.24 -23.99
#